data_AF-A0A553E6U3-F1
#
_entry.id   AF-A0A553E6U3-F1
#
_cell.length_a   1.000
_cell.length_b   1.000
_cell.length_c   1.000
_cell.angle_alpha   90.00
_cell.angle_beta   90.00
_cell.angle_gamma   90.00
#
_symmetry.space_group_name_H-M   'P 1'
#
loop_
_entity.id
_entity.type
_entity.pdbx_description
1 polymer ?
#
loop_
_entity_poly.entity_id
_entity_poly.type
_entity_poly.pdbx_seq_one_letter_code
_entity_poly.pdbx_strand_id
1 'polypeptide(L)'
;MIDRRKKHLIDTPSHYPHCGQLIQFYMKEHKITQTYLAKQLDVSPNTVRGYLTNPSIQLGILCKISQALHYNFVAIVGQQIGVSYTTPETAALQKLLEQKEALLKELEIKIGVYREIRM
;
A
#
# COMPACT_ATOMS: atom_id res chain seq x y z
N MET A 1 29.02 16.92 26.18
CA MET A 1 29.40 16.29 24.90
C MET A 1 28.13 16.21 24.06
N ILE A 2 27.97 17.06 23.05
CA ILE A 2 26.74 17.08 22.22
C ILE A 2 26.81 15.88 21.27
N ASP A 3 25.85 14.96 21.38
CA ASP A 3 25.74 13.81 20.50
C ASP A 3 25.51 14.29 19.06
N ARG A 4 26.45 13.98 18.17
CA ARG A 4 26.46 14.37 16.74
C ARG A 4 25.83 13.30 15.84
N ARG A 5 25.30 12.20 16.39
CA ARG A 5 24.62 11.16 15.59
C ARG A 5 23.37 11.76 14.94
N LYS A 6 23.13 11.43 13.68
CA LYS A 6 21.93 11.90 12.96
C LYS A 6 20.70 11.35 13.70
N LYS A 7 19.74 12.20 14.04
CA LYS A 7 18.57 11.85 14.87
C LYS A 7 17.75 10.65 14.34
N HIS A 8 17.77 10.39 13.03
CA HIS A 8 17.10 9.25 12.39
C HIS A 8 17.87 7.92 12.45
N LEU A 9 19.12 7.94 12.93
CA LEU A 9 19.97 6.77 13.19
C LEU A 9 19.95 6.36 14.67
N ILE A 10 19.22 7.09 15.52
CA ILE A 10 19.02 6.73 16.90
C ILE A 10 17.94 5.66 16.90
N ASP A 11 18.33 4.42 17.22
CA ASP A 11 17.43 3.27 17.41
C ASP A 11 16.42 3.58 18.52
N THR A 12 15.36 4.27 18.13
CA THR A 12 14.11 4.30 18.87
C THR A 12 13.30 3.08 18.44
N PRO A 13 12.49 2.49 19.32
CA PRO A 13 11.69 1.29 19.02
C PRO A 13 10.63 1.50 17.91
N SER A 14 10.57 2.69 17.31
CA SER A 14 9.78 3.00 16.13
C SER A 14 10.43 2.39 14.88
N HIS A 15 10.21 1.09 14.68
CA HIS A 15 10.57 0.39 13.44
C HIS A 15 9.76 0.97 12.26
N TYR A 16 10.32 1.96 11.57
CA TYR A 16 9.75 2.40 10.29
C TYR A 16 10.07 1.35 9.21
N PRO A 17 9.16 1.13 8.24
CA PRO A 17 9.35 0.07 7.28
C PRO A 17 10.50 0.37 6.32
N HIS A 18 11.26 -0.67 5.96
CA HIS A 18 12.36 -0.55 5.02
C HIS A 18 11.82 -0.37 3.60
N CYS A 19 11.71 0.88 3.16
CA CYS A 19 11.10 1.25 1.87
C CYS A 19 11.84 0.63 0.67
N GLY A 20 13.17 0.60 0.69
CA GLY A 20 13.97 -0.04 -0.37
C GLY A 20 13.67 -1.53 -0.55
N GLN A 21 13.58 -2.29 0.53
CA GLN A 21 13.21 -3.71 0.51
C GLN A 21 11.78 -3.94 0.02
N LEU A 22 10.82 -3.11 0.45
CA LEU A 22 9.44 -3.15 -0.07
C LEU A 22 9.40 -3.07 -1.60
N ILE A 23 10.14 -2.11 -2.17
CA ILE A 23 10.23 -1.94 -3.62
C ILE A 23 10.92 -3.15 -4.26
N GLN A 24 12.02 -3.65 -3.68
CA GLN A 24 12.72 -4.83 -4.19
C GLN A 24 11.82 -6.07 -4.21
N PHE A 25 11.04 -6.30 -3.16
CA PHE A 25 10.13 -7.45 -3.08
C PHE A 25 9.09 -7.40 -4.19
N TYR A 26 8.43 -6.25 -4.36
CA TYR A 26 7.47 -6.04 -5.44
C TYR A 26 8.12 -6.25 -6.82
N MET A 27 9.30 -5.64 -7.06
CA MET A 27 10.01 -5.82 -8.32
C MET A 27 10.37 -7.28 -8.59
N LYS A 28 10.80 -8.02 -7.57
CA LYS A 28 11.15 -9.44 -7.70
C LYS A 28 9.94 -10.29 -8.04
N GLU A 29 8.82 -10.06 -7.36
CA GLU A 29 7.56 -10.79 -7.59
C GLU A 29 7.04 -10.57 -9.01
N HIS A 30 7.10 -9.34 -9.50
CA HIS A 30 6.63 -8.96 -10.83
C HIS A 30 7.70 -9.05 -11.93
N LYS A 31 8.87 -9.64 -11.64
CA LYS A 31 10.00 -9.82 -12.57
C LYS A 31 10.47 -8.51 -13.25
N ILE A 32 10.38 -7.40 -12.50
CA ILE A 32 10.78 -6.07 -12.96
C ILE A 32 12.27 -5.86 -12.71
N THR A 33 13.00 -5.47 -13.75
CA THR A 33 14.45 -5.24 -13.65
C THR A 33 14.78 -3.84 -13.14
N GLN A 34 15.95 -3.67 -12.51
CA GLN A 34 16.44 -2.34 -12.11
C GLN A 34 16.61 -1.42 -13.32
N THR A 35 17.05 -1.95 -14.45
CA THR A 35 17.20 -1.20 -15.71
C THR A 35 15.87 -0.68 -16.22
N TYR A 36 14.80 -1.46 -16.10
CA TYR A 36 13.46 -1.00 -16.45
C TYR A 36 13.02 0.17 -15.57
N LEU A 37 13.16 0.03 -14.24
CA LEU A 37 12.81 1.10 -13.31
C LEU A 37 13.65 2.36 -13.53
N ALA A 38 14.94 2.21 -13.80
CA ALA A 38 15.86 3.31 -14.13
C ALA A 38 15.39 4.09 -15.36
N LYS A 39 14.96 3.39 -16.42
CA LYS A 39 14.39 4.01 -17.63
C LYS A 39 13.09 4.75 -17.35
N GLN A 40 12.18 4.17 -16.56
CA GLN A 40 10.90 4.82 -16.22
C GLN A 40 11.08 6.09 -15.38
N LEU A 41 12.13 6.14 -14.57
CA LEU A 41 12.42 7.28 -13.69
C LEU A 41 13.35 8.32 -14.32
N ASP A 42 13.89 8.05 -15.51
CA ASP A 42 14.94 8.85 -16.17
C ASP A 42 16.16 9.09 -15.26
N VAL A 43 16.66 8.02 -14.64
CA VAL A 43 17.84 8.05 -13.76
C VAL A 43 18.82 6.92 -14.07
N SER A 44 20.04 7.01 -13.53
CA SER A 44 21.02 5.94 -13.67
C SER A 44 20.62 4.68 -12.88
N PRO A 45 21.01 3.47 -13.33
CA PRO A 45 20.80 2.23 -12.56
C PRO A 45 21.45 2.27 -11.16
N ASN A 46 22.58 2.98 -11.02
CA ASN A 46 23.23 3.17 -9.72
C ASN A 46 22.37 3.98 -8.75
N THR A 47 21.66 4.99 -9.26
CA THR A 47 20.70 5.77 -8.48
C THR A 47 19.55 4.89 -7.97
N VAL A 48 19.00 4.03 -8.86
CA VAL A 48 17.97 3.05 -8.46
C VAL A 48 18.50 2.10 -7.40
N ARG A 49 19.71 1.55 -7.57
CA ARG A 49 20.33 0.69 -6.57
C ARG A 49 20.40 1.36 -5.20
N GLY A 50 20.76 2.64 -5.16
CA GLY A 50 20.76 3.44 -3.92
C GLY A 50 19.37 3.54 -3.27
N TYR A 51 18.31 3.73 -4.06
CA TYR A 51 16.94 3.73 -3.54
C TYR A 51 16.55 2.37 -2.95
N LEU A 52 16.94 1.28 -3.61
CA LEU A 52 16.61 -0.07 -3.20
C LEU A 52 17.36 -0.52 -1.93
N THR A 53 18.56 0.00 -1.68
CA THR A 53 19.35 -0.35 -0.48
C THR A 53 18.99 0.48 0.75
N ASN A 54 18.40 1.67 0.58
CA ASN A 54 18.15 2.57 1.70
C ASN A 54 16.86 2.21 2.46
N PRO A 55 16.88 2.19 3.80
CA PRO A 55 15.69 1.93 4.61
C PRO A 55 14.68 3.07 4.52
N SER A 56 15.16 4.30 4.44
CA SER A 56 14.36 5.50 4.21
C SER A 56 14.64 6.06 2.83
N ILE A 57 13.59 6.48 2.13
CA ILE A 57 13.68 7.19 0.86
C ILE A 57 12.82 8.45 0.93
N GLN A 58 13.17 9.45 0.12
CA GLN A 58 12.37 10.68 0.06
C GLN A 58 10.98 10.35 -0.49
N LEU A 59 9.92 10.89 0.14
CA LEU A 59 8.54 10.64 -0.26
C LEU A 59 8.29 10.94 -1.74
N GLY A 60 8.88 12.02 -2.28
CA GLY A 60 8.78 12.34 -3.70
C GLY A 60 9.33 11.25 -4.63
N ILE A 61 10.41 10.56 -4.23
CA ILE A 61 10.96 9.42 -4.98
C ILE A 61 10.02 8.22 -4.85
N LEU A 62 9.51 7.93 -3.64
CA LEU A 62 8.56 6.85 -3.41
C LEU A 62 7.30 7.02 -4.26
N CYS A 63 6.77 8.24 -4.39
CA CYS A 63 5.64 8.56 -5.25
C CYS A 63 5.95 8.33 -6.74
N LYS A 64 7.11 8.78 -7.22
CA LYS A 64 7.54 8.54 -8.61
C LYS A 64 7.67 7.05 -8.93
N ILE A 65 8.27 6.28 -8.02
CA ILE A 65 8.36 4.82 -8.14
C ILE A 65 6.97 4.19 -8.14
N SER A 66 6.06 4.68 -7.28
CA SER A 66 4.68 4.19 -7.21
C SER A 66 3.94 4.39 -8.53
N GLN A 67 4.12 5.55 -9.17
CA GLN A 67 3.55 5.86 -10.47
C GLN A 67 4.17 5.00 -11.58
N ALA A 68 5.50 4.88 -11.60
CA ALA A 68 6.25 4.11 -12.59
C ALA A 68 5.92 2.61 -12.56
N LEU A 69 5.60 2.07 -11.38
CA LEU A 69 5.28 0.66 -11.18
C LEU A 69 3.77 0.38 -11.05
N HIS A 70 2.93 1.42 -11.18
CA HIS A 70 1.48 1.36 -10.98
C HIS A 70 1.08 0.68 -9.66
N TYR A 71 1.83 0.94 -8.59
CA TYR A 71 1.63 0.33 -7.28
C TYR A 71 1.86 1.33 -6.16
N ASN A 72 0.87 1.50 -5.26
CA ASN A 72 0.88 2.57 -4.26
C ASN A 72 1.71 2.19 -3.02
N PHE A 73 3.03 2.35 -3.09
CA PHE A 73 3.91 2.04 -1.96
C PHE A 73 3.68 2.96 -0.76
N VAL A 74 3.20 4.18 -0.96
CA VAL A 74 2.87 5.11 0.15
C VAL A 74 1.76 4.53 1.01
N ALA A 75 0.73 3.94 0.39
CA ALA A 75 -0.35 3.26 1.11
C ALA A 75 0.16 2.04 1.90
N ILE A 76 1.06 1.24 1.33
CA ILE A 76 1.65 0.08 2.01
C ILE A 76 2.46 0.51 3.24
N VAL A 77 3.29 1.54 3.09
CA VAL A 77 4.01 2.13 4.23
C VAL A 77 3.01 2.66 5.27
N GLY A 78 1.94 3.33 4.83
CA GLY A 78 0.87 3.81 5.70
C GLY A 78 0.20 2.71 6.52
N GLN A 79 -0.10 1.57 5.89
CA GLN A 79 -0.68 0.41 6.56
C GLN A 79 0.25 -0.16 7.64
N GLN A 80 1.56 -0.16 7.41
CA GLN A 80 2.56 -0.68 8.34
C GLN A 80 2.79 0.24 9.55
N ILE A 81 2.39 1.51 9.47
CA ILE A 81 2.49 2.46 10.60
C ILE A 81 1.42 2.18 11.67
N GLY A 82 0.38 1.39 11.35
CA GLY A 82 -0.63 0.97 12.33
C GLY A 82 -1.59 2.09 12.75
N VAL A 83 -1.66 3.18 11.97
CA VAL A 83 -2.61 4.27 12.18
C VAL A 83 -3.80 4.05 11.26
N SER A 84 -4.98 3.84 11.85
CA SER A 84 -6.23 3.71 11.09
C SER A 84 -6.52 4.98 10.31
N TYR A 85 -6.78 4.82 9.02
CA TYR A 85 -7.20 5.89 8.14
C TYR A 85 -8.33 5.41 7.24
N THR A 86 -9.38 6.22 7.13
CA THR A 86 -10.55 5.94 6.30
C THR A 86 -10.71 7.10 5.33
N THR A 87 -10.80 6.81 4.04
CA THR A 87 -11.13 7.81 3.03
C THR A 87 -12.64 7.98 2.96
N PRO A 88 -13.15 9.14 2.52
CA PRO A 88 -14.58 9.31 2.24
C PRO A 88 -15.12 8.25 1.28
N GLU A 89 -14.30 7.83 0.31
CA GLU A 89 -14.62 6.77 -0.64
C GLU A 89 -14.75 5.40 0.04
N THR A 90 -13.82 5.01 0.92
CA THR A 90 -13.93 3.72 1.62
C THR A 90 -15.11 3.72 2.59
N ALA A 91 -15.42 4.85 3.24
CA ALA A 91 -16.63 4.98 4.04
C ALA A 91 -17.91 4.84 3.20
N ALA A 92 -17.94 5.45 2.01
CA ALA A 92 -19.07 5.32 1.08
C ALA A 92 -19.24 3.88 0.57
N LEU A 93 -18.13 3.21 0.23
CA LEU A 93 -18.13 1.81 -0.19
C LEU A 93 -18.61 0.87 0.92
N GLN A 94 -18.18 1.10 2.16
CA GLN A 94 -18.63 0.32 3.32
C GLN A 94 -20.14 0.45 3.50
N LYS A 95 -20.67 1.67 3.42
CA LYS A 95 -22.12 1.92 3.49
C LYS A 95 -22.89 1.23 2.35
N LEU A 96 -22.32 1.23 1.15
CA LEU A 96 -22.93 0.55 0.00
C LEU A 96 -22.94 -0.98 0.18
N LEU A 97 -21.87 -1.55 0.76
CA LEU A 97 -21.81 -2.97 1.10
C LEU A 97 -22.90 -3.34 2.11
N GLU A 98 -23.02 -2.58 3.20
CA GLU A 98 -24.05 -2.80 4.22
C GLU A 98 -25.47 -2.74 3.62
N GLN A 99 -25.73 -1.80 2.72
CA GLN A 99 -27.02 -1.70 2.02
C GLN A 99 -27.30 -2.91 1.13
N LYS A 100 -26.28 -3.38 0.39
CA LYS A 100 -26.42 -4.55 -0.49
C LYS A 100 -26.60 -5.84 0.31
N GLU A 101 -25.91 -6.00 1.42
CA GLU A 101 -26.07 -7.15 2.32
C GLU A 101 -27.47 -7.19 2.94
N ALA A 102 -28.01 -6.04 3.36
CA ALA A 102 -29.37 -5.95 3.86
C ALA A 102 -30.41 -6.34 2.79
N LEU A 103 -30.21 -5.88 1.54
CA LEU A 103 -31.08 -6.23 0.41
C LEU A 103 -31.02 -7.73 0.09
N LEU A 104 -29.82 -8.34 0.08
CA LEU A 104 -29.66 -9.77 -0.17
C LEU A 104 -30.41 -10.59 0.87
N LYS A 105 -30.30 -10.23 2.15
CA LYS A 105 -31.03 -10.91 3.24
C LYS A 105 -32.54 -10.81 3.06
N GLU A 106 -33.05 -9.64 2.67
CA GLU A 106 -34.48 -9.47 2.40
C GLU A 106 -34.96 -10.34 1.22
N LEU A 107 -34.17 -10.38 0.14
CA LEU A 107 -34.47 -11.21 -1.03
C LEU A 107 -34.42 -12.71 -0.72
N GLU A 108 -33.44 -13.15 0.08
CA GLU A 108 -33.35 -14.54 0.55
C GLU A 108 -34.59 -14.95 1.35
N ILE A 109 -35.06 -14.08 2.26
CA ILE A 109 -36.30 -14.29 3.01
C ILE A 109 -37.49 -14.42 2.04
N LYS A 110 -37.64 -13.49 1.08
CA LYS A 110 -38.73 -13.53 0.10
C LYS A 110 -38.71 -14.82 -0.71
N ILE A 111 -37.54 -15.25 -1.20
CA ILE A 111 -37.38 -16.50 -1.95
C ILE A 111 -37.76 -17.70 -1.09
N GLY A 112 -37.36 -17.73 0.19
CA GLY A 112 -37.75 -18.77 1.14
C GLY A 112 -39.27 -18.90 1.26
N VAL A 113 -39.94 -17.78 1.54
CA VAL A 113 -41.42 -17.73 1.63
C VAL A 113 -42.08 -18.18 0.32
N TYR A 114 -41.59 -17.72 -0.83
CA TYR A 114 -42.15 -18.15 -2.13
C TYR A 114 -41.94 -19.63 -2.41
N ARG A 115 -40.83 -20.23 -1.95
CA ARG A 115 -40.62 -21.69 -2.05
C ARG A 115 -41.59 -22.46 -1.17
N GLU A 116 -41.87 -21.98 0.03
CA GLU A 116 -42.83 -22.60 0.95
C GLU A 116 -44.26 -22.54 0.42
N ILE A 117 -44.66 -21.45 -0.23
CA ILE A 117 -46.00 -21.30 -0.83
C ILE A 117 -46.19 -22.16 -2.10
N ARG A 118 -45.09 -22.55 -2.75
CA ARG A 118 -45.12 -23.33 -4.02
C ARG A 118 -44.98 -24.84 -3.80
N MET A 119 -44.85 -25.31 -2.56
CA MET A 119 -45.04 -26.71 -2.14
C MET A 119 -46.47 -26.91 -1.65
#